data_AF-A0A853R1T9-F1
#
_entry.id   AF-A0A853R1T9-F1
#
_cell.length_a   1.000
_cell.length_b   1.000
_cell.length_c   1.000
_cell.angle_alpha   90.00
_cell.angle_beta   90.00
_cell.angle_gamma   90.00
#
_symmetry.space_group_name_H-M   'P 1'
#
loop_
_entity.id
_entity.type
_entity.pdbx_description
1 polymer ?
#
loop_
_entity_poly.entity_id
_entity_poly.type
_entity_poly.pdbx_seq_one_letter_code
_entity_poly.pdbx_strand_id
1 'polypeptide(L)'
;MNTKTLLLAQIHRAKLDSDKCLVELLDMMSQALIRTDSAEIDWHLMNDLVDDDILLIIVLTDAGLSINFNELVLRETVKYVMAFGRELPH
;
A
#
# COMPACT_ATOMS: atom_id res chain seq x y z
N MET A 1 3.84 -12.78 11.13
CA MET A 1 3.86 -12.57 9.66
C MET A 1 4.34 -11.15 9.44
N ASN A 2 5.27 -10.88 8.53
CA ASN A 2 5.72 -9.49 8.32
C ASN A 2 4.79 -8.79 7.33
N THR A 3 3.69 -8.21 7.82
CA THR A 3 2.69 -7.50 6.99
C THR A 3 3.32 -6.43 6.12
N LYS A 4 4.35 -5.72 6.62
CA LYS A 4 5.11 -4.77 5.81
C LYS A 4 5.73 -5.41 4.57
N THR A 5 6.34 -6.59 4.71
CA THR A 5 6.88 -7.35 3.58
C THR A 5 5.79 -7.82 2.62
N LEU A 6 4.65 -8.28 3.15
CA LEU A 6 3.51 -8.69 2.33
C LEU A 6 2.99 -7.52 1.48
N LEU A 7 2.73 -6.38 2.11
CA LEU A 7 2.24 -5.17 1.44
C LEU A 7 3.23 -4.68 0.37
N LEU A 8 4.54 -4.67 0.66
CA LEU A 8 5.56 -4.34 -0.34
C LEU A 8 5.53 -5.30 -1.52
N ALA A 9 5.39 -6.61 -1.27
CA ALA A 9 5.30 -7.59 -2.34
C ALA A 9 4.07 -7.35 -3.25
N GLN A 10 2.93 -6.95 -2.68
CA GLN A 10 1.74 -6.61 -3.47
C GLN A 10 1.96 -5.35 -4.31
N ILE A 11 2.57 -4.29 -3.75
CA ILE A 11 2.87 -3.08 -4.52
C ILE A 11 3.83 -3.39 -5.66
N HIS A 12 4.86 -4.21 -5.42
CA HIS A 12 5.79 -4.64 -6.46
C HIS A 12 5.11 -5.46 -7.56
N ARG A 13 4.17 -6.34 -7.23
CA ARG A 13 3.37 -7.08 -8.23
C ARG A 13 2.49 -6.15 -9.05
N ALA A 14 1.75 -5.27 -8.38
CA ALA A 14 0.91 -4.27 -9.02
C ALA A 14 1.72 -3.41 -10.01
N LYS A 15 2.97 -3.08 -9.65
CA LYS A 15 3.89 -2.33 -10.51
C LYS A 15 4.32 -3.10 -11.78
N LEU A 16 4.49 -4.42 -11.69
CA LEU A 16 4.86 -5.25 -12.85
C LEU A 16 3.73 -5.36 -13.86
N ASP A 17 2.47 -5.32 -13.40
CA ASP A 17 1.27 -5.40 -14.24
C ASP A 17 0.77 -4.02 -14.72
N SER A 18 1.13 -2.94 -14.01
CA SER A 18 0.59 -1.60 -14.26
C SER A 18 1.14 -0.89 -15.50
N ASP A 19 0.33 0.02 -16.04
CA ASP A 19 0.76 1.04 -17.00
C ASP A 19 1.86 1.95 -16.43
N LYS A 20 2.71 2.49 -17.32
CA LYS A 20 3.81 3.39 -16.96
C LYS A 20 3.37 4.62 -16.17
N CYS A 21 2.12 5.07 -16.33
CA CYS A 21 1.58 6.23 -15.62
C CYS A 21 1.34 5.97 -14.12
N LEU A 22 1.19 4.70 -13.70
CA LEU A 22 0.98 4.32 -12.30
C LEU A 22 2.28 3.98 -11.58
N VAL A 23 3.37 3.77 -12.31
CA VAL A 23 4.67 3.38 -11.75
C VAL A 23 5.17 4.37 -10.71
N GLU A 24 5.08 5.68 -10.99
CA GLU A 24 5.55 6.71 -10.06
C GLU A 24 4.74 6.71 -8.76
N LEU A 25 3.41 6.58 -8.85
CA LEU A 25 2.53 6.47 -7.70
C LEU A 25 2.86 5.23 -6.86
N LEU A 26 3.02 4.06 -7.50
CA LEU A 26 3.36 2.80 -6.82
C LEU A 26 4.76 2.84 -6.19
N ASP A 27 5.71 3.54 -6.80
CA ASP A 27 7.02 3.77 -6.21
C ASP A 27 6.92 4.66 -4.96
N MET A 28 6.15 5.73 -5.01
CA MET A 28 5.91 6.58 -3.85
C MET A 28 5.20 5.83 -2.72
N MET A 29 4.21 4.97 -3.03
CA MET A 29 3.56 4.09 -2.06
C MET A 29 4.55 3.11 -1.42
N SER A 30 5.45 2.51 -2.22
CA SER A 30 6.49 1.62 -1.70
C SER A 30 7.41 2.36 -0.74
N GLN A 31 7.81 3.58 -1.09
CA GLN A 31 8.67 4.41 -0.24
C GLN A 31 7.96 4.85 1.05
N ALA A 32 6.68 5.21 0.99
CA ALA A 32 5.87 5.52 2.16
C ALA A 32 5.84 4.33 3.13
N LEU A 33 5.52 3.14 2.63
CA LEU A 33 5.49 1.92 3.42
C LEU A 33 6.86 1.54 4.01
N ILE A 34 7.96 1.74 3.26
CA ILE A 34 9.32 1.52 3.77
C ILE A 34 9.62 2.45 4.94
N ARG A 35 9.19 3.72 4.87
CA ARG A 35 9.39 4.72 5.93
C ARG A 35 8.54 4.47 7.17
N THR A 36 7.34 3.90 7.03
CA THR A 36 6.46 3.59 8.16
C THR A 36 7.16 2.66 9.14
N ASP A 37 7.14 2.98 10.43
CA ASP A 37 7.74 2.13 11.45
C ASP A 37 7.01 0.78 11.51
N SER A 38 7.76 -0.32 11.61
CA SER A 38 7.15 -1.64 11.79
C SER A 38 6.32 -1.70 13.07
N ALA A 39 6.70 -0.97 14.13
CA ALA A 39 5.92 -0.90 15.36
C ALA A 39 4.53 -0.26 15.17
N GLU A 40 4.41 0.69 14.24
CA GLU A 40 3.13 1.31 13.88
C GLU A 40 2.22 0.32 13.14
N ILE A 41 2.80 -0.46 12.22
CA ILE A 41 2.09 -1.54 11.51
C ILE A 41 1.62 -2.62 12.50
N ASP A 42 2.50 -3.04 13.42
CA ASP A 42 2.16 -4.01 14.46
C ASP A 42 1.06 -3.48 15.39
N TRP A 43 1.09 -2.18 15.72
CA TRP A 43 0.03 -1.55 16.50
C TRP A 43 -1.32 -1.59 15.77
N HIS A 44 -1.37 -1.32 14.47
CA HIS A 44 -2.61 -1.44 13.69
C HIS A 44 -3.14 -2.88 13.66
N LEU A 45 -2.26 -3.87 13.48
CA LEU A 45 -2.64 -5.28 13.51
C LEU A 45 -3.20 -5.72 14.86
N MET A 46 -2.63 -5.23 15.97
CA MET A 46 -3.13 -5.48 17.33
C MET A 46 -4.52 -4.86 17.58
N ASN A 47 -4.93 -3.88 16.76
CA ASN A 47 -6.25 -3.26 16.80
C ASN A 47 -7.21 -3.83 15.74
N ASP A 48 -6.94 -5.04 15.24
CA ASP A 48 -7.78 -5.77 14.27
C ASP A 48 -7.96 -5.06 12.91
N LEU A 49 -7.05 -4.16 12.53
CA LEU A 49 -7.05 -3.61 11.18
C LEU A 49 -6.57 -4.67 10.18
N VAL A 50 -7.29 -4.79 9.07
CA VAL A 50 -6.89 -5.65 7.95
C VAL A 50 -5.81 -4.98 7.10
N ASP A 51 -5.03 -5.78 6.37
CA ASP A 51 -3.92 -5.31 5.54
C ASP A 51 -4.31 -4.16 4.57
N ASP A 52 -5.52 -4.23 3.99
CA ASP A 52 -6.07 -3.20 3.10
C ASP A 52 -6.21 -1.84 3.80
N ASP A 53 -6.72 -1.84 5.03
CA ASP A 53 -6.94 -0.64 5.83
C ASP A 53 -5.60 -0.07 6.32
N ILE A 54 -4.65 -0.94 6.66
CA ILE A 54 -3.29 -0.54 7.05
C ILE A 54 -2.60 0.18 5.89
N LEU A 55 -2.62 -0.41 4.69
CA LEU A 55 -2.04 0.22 3.51
C LEU A 55 -2.75 1.54 3.18
N LEU A 56 -4.08 1.58 3.31
CA LEU A 56 -4.85 2.79 3.09
C LEU A 56 -4.44 3.91 4.05
N ILE A 57 -4.31 3.62 5.34
CA ILE A 57 -3.89 4.61 6.34
C ILE A 57 -2.51 5.17 5.97
N ILE A 58 -1.52 4.30 5.75
CA ILE A 58 -0.16 4.71 5.40
C ILE A 58 -0.13 5.62 4.17
N VAL A 59 -0.91 5.28 3.15
CA VAL A 59 -0.97 6.02 1.89
C VAL A 59 -1.65 7.38 2.06
N LEU A 60 -2.71 7.45 2.86
CA LEU A 60 -3.46 8.69 3.12
C LEU A 60 -2.77 9.61 4.13
N THR A 61 -1.91 9.09 5.01
CA THR A 61 -1.17 9.89 5.98
C THR A 61 0.21 10.30 5.50
N ASP A 62 0.72 9.72 4.41
CA ASP A 62 1.97 10.15 3.80
C ASP A 62 1.80 11.51 3.13
N ALA A 63 2.57 12.49 3.61
CA ALA A 63 2.54 13.85 3.09
C ALA A 63 2.98 13.92 1.61
N GLY A 64 3.94 13.09 1.20
CA GLY A 64 4.42 13.05 -0.18
C GLY A 64 3.33 12.63 -1.14
N LEU A 65 2.60 11.56 -0.81
CA LEU A 65 1.46 11.09 -1.61
C LEU A 65 0.31 12.09 -1.61
N SER A 66 -0.04 12.63 -0.44
CA SER A 66 -1.19 13.54 -0.27
C SER A 66 -0.99 14.89 -0.98
N ILE A 67 0.24 15.34 -1.18
CA ILE A 67 0.56 16.56 -1.93
C ILE A 67 0.45 16.33 -3.44
N ASN A 68 0.87 15.15 -3.93
CA ASN A 68 0.99 14.88 -5.36
C ASN A 68 -0.26 14.24 -5.98
N PHE A 69 -1.09 13.58 -5.18
CA PHE A 69 -2.23 12.80 -5.65
C PHE A 69 -3.49 13.11 -4.87
N ASN A 70 -4.63 13.09 -5.56
CA ASN A 70 -5.93 13.23 -4.93
C ASN A 70 -6.27 11.98 -4.09
N GLU A 71 -6.94 12.17 -2.97
CA GLU A 71 -7.41 11.10 -2.08
C GLU A 71 -8.17 9.98 -2.81
N LEU A 72 -9.02 10.32 -3.79
CA LEU A 72 -9.75 9.34 -4.58
C LEU A 72 -8.81 8.44 -5.37
N VAL A 73 -7.77 9.01 -6.00
CA VAL A 73 -6.75 8.26 -6.74
C VAL A 73 -6.03 7.31 -5.79
N LEU A 74 -5.60 7.83 -4.62
CA LEU A 74 -4.92 7.03 -3.60
C LEU A 74 -5.76 5.84 -3.13
N ARG A 75 -7.05 6.07 -2.83
CA ARG A 75 -8.00 5.01 -2.44
C ARG A 75 -8.16 3.94 -3.52
N GLU A 76 -8.34 4.34 -4.77
CA GLU A 76 -8.50 3.39 -5.88
C GLU A 76 -7.20 2.62 -6.16
N THR A 77 -6.03 3.26 -6.01
CA THR A 77 -4.75 2.56 -6.15
C THR A 77 -4.52 1.54 -5.05
N VAL A 78 -4.92 1.82 -3.80
CA VAL A 78 -4.87 0.82 -2.72
C VAL A 78 -5.74 -0.39 -3.07
N LYS A 79 -6.98 -0.18 -3.53
CA LYS A 79 -7.85 -1.29 -3.98
C LYS A 79 -7.22 -2.09 -5.11
N TYR A 80 -6.62 -1.41 -6.09
CA TYR A 80 -5.89 -2.06 -7.19
C TYR A 80 -4.75 -2.93 -6.68
N VAL A 81 -3.90 -2.41 -5.79
CA VAL A 81 -2.79 -3.17 -5.19
C VAL A 81 -3.29 -4.39 -4.42
N MET A 82 -4.34 -4.24 -3.62
CA MET A 82 -4.84 -5.33 -2.78
C MET A 82 -5.59 -6.41 -3.58
N ALA A 83 -6.04 -6.11 -4.80
CA ALA A 83 -6.60 -7.12 -5.70
C ALA A 83 -5.57 -8.22 -6.04
N PHE A 84 -4.29 -7.87 -6.23
CA PHE A 84 -3.21 -8.83 -6.51
C PHE A 84 -2.94 -9.80 -5.35
N GLY A 85 -3.31 -9.41 -4.13
CA GLY A 85 -3.23 -10.30 -2.97
C GLY A 85 -4.34 -11.35 -2.92
N ARG A 86 -5.48 -11.06 -3.56
CA ARG A 86 -6.68 -11.91 -3.55
C ARG A 86 -6.69 -12.95 -4.68
N GLU A 87 -5.84 -12.79 -5.70
CA GLU A 87 -5.70 -13.72 -6.84
C GLU A 87 -4.82 -14.95 -6.56
N LEU A 88 -4.36 -15.17 -5.33
CA LEU A 88 -3.70 -16.42 -4.94
C LEU A 88 -4.75 -17.44 -4.46
N PRO A 89 -5.18 -18.42 -5.28
CA PRO A 89 -5.76 -19.64 -4.73
C PRO A 89 -4.64 -20.38 -3.98
N HIS A 90 -4.96 -20.81 -2.76
CA HIS A 90 -4.16 -21.77 -2.00
C HIS A 90 -3.84 -23.03 -2.81
#